data_AF-A0A6V8CQ89-F1
#
_entry.id   AF-A0A6V8CQ89-F1
#
_cell.length_a   1.000
_cell.length_b   1.000
_cell.length_c   1.000
_cell.angle_alpha   90.00
_cell.angle_beta   90.00
_cell.angle_gamma   90.00
#
_symmetry.space_group_name_H-M   'P 1'
#
loop_
_entity.id
_entity.type
_entity.pdbx_description
1 polymer ?
#
loop_
_entity_poly.entity_id
_entity_poly.type
_entity_poly.pdbx_seq_one_letter_code
_entity_poly.pdbx_strand_id
1 'polypeptide(L)'
;MPPALNNTIAWLSVQSDDFRRLFNNRTVLLATHSGGGGTHCLMAMRHQFAHLGSNVIGRTMNVNKSKPFSQTTMDDLIQRVIGR
;
A
#
# COMPACT_ATOMS: atom_id res chain seq x y z
N MET A 1 -1.58 -10.42 5.13
CA MET A 1 -1.20 -9.91 3.79
C MET A 1 -2.13 -10.50 2.74
N PRO A 2 -2.67 -9.74 1.75
CA PRO A 2 -3.37 -10.34 0.62
C PRO A 2 -2.46 -11.36 -0.10
N PRO A 3 -2.92 -12.61 -0.33
CA PRO A 3 -2.07 -13.65 -0.92
C PRO A 3 -1.48 -13.25 -2.28
N ALA A 4 -2.28 -12.59 -3.13
CA ALA A 4 -1.82 -12.12 -4.44
C ALA A 4 -0.61 -11.17 -4.31
N LEU A 5 -0.70 -10.15 -3.44
CA LEU A 5 0.40 -9.21 -3.22
C LEU A 5 1.63 -9.90 -2.63
N ASN A 6 1.44 -10.80 -1.66
CA ASN A 6 2.55 -11.54 -1.05
C ASN A 6 3.28 -12.41 -2.07
N ASN A 7 2.53 -13.12 -2.92
CA ASN A 7 3.09 -13.98 -3.95
C ASN A 7 3.80 -13.17 -5.04
N THR A 8 3.28 -11.99 -5.41
CA THR A 8 3.96 -11.08 -6.34
C THR A 8 5.31 -10.62 -5.78
N ILE A 9 5.38 -10.23 -4.50
CA ILE A 9 6.64 -9.83 -3.87
C ILE A 9 7.63 -11.00 -3.83
N ALA A 10 7.16 -12.20 -3.46
CA ALA A 10 7.99 -13.40 -3.46
C ALA A 10 8.52 -13.73 -4.86
N TRP A 11 7.68 -13.65 -5.89
CA TRP A 11 8.10 -13.88 -7.28
C TRP A 11 9.13 -12.85 -7.74
N LEU A 12 8.95 -11.56 -7.40
CA LEU A 12 9.92 -10.50 -7.71
C LEU A 12 11.26 -10.69 -6.99
N SER A 13 11.25 -11.29 -5.80
CA SER A 13 12.47 -11.48 -5.00
C SER A 13 13.50 -12.42 -5.60
N VAL A 14 13.10 -13.25 -6.58
CA VAL A 14 14.00 -14.17 -7.29
C VAL A 14 14.35 -13.71 -8.71
N GLN A 15 13.85 -12.55 -9.16
CA GLN A 15 14.13 -12.02 -10.51
C GLN A 15 15.44 -11.23 -10.61
N SER A 16 16.06 -10.87 -9.48
CA SER A 16 17.29 -10.06 -9.46
C SER A 16 18.03 -10.21 -8.13
N ASP A 17 19.35 -10.11 -8.16
CA ASP A 17 20.22 -10.12 -6.97
C ASP A 17 19.88 -8.98 -5.99
N ASP A 18 19.38 -7.85 -6.49
CA ASP A 18 18.89 -6.73 -5.68
C ASP A 18 17.45 -6.37 -6.07
N PHE A 19 16.50 -7.24 -5.71
CA PHE A 19 15.07 -6.94 -5.91
C PHE A 19 14.58 -5.76 -5.05
N ARG A 20 15.27 -5.44 -3.95
CA ARG A 20 14.86 -4.35 -3.04
C ARG A 20 14.90 -2.99 -3.71
N ARG A 21 15.70 -2.81 -4.77
CA ARG A 21 15.68 -1.62 -5.63
C ARG A 21 14.29 -1.26 -6.18
N LEU A 22 13.38 -2.24 -6.28
CA LEU A 22 11.99 -2.01 -6.72
C LEU A 22 11.18 -1.21 -5.69
N PHE A 23 11.57 -1.25 -4.41
CA PHE A 23 10.80 -0.73 -3.28
C PHE A 23 11.50 0.40 -2.53
N ASN A 24 12.84 0.37 -2.48
CA ASN A 24 13.66 1.36 -1.79
C ASN A 24 13.29 2.79 -2.23
N ASN A 25 13.04 3.67 -1.26
CA ASN A 25 12.69 5.08 -1.43
C ASN A 25 11.44 5.35 -2.28
N ARG A 26 10.66 4.32 -2.64
CA ARG A 26 9.38 4.50 -3.33
C ARG A 26 8.34 5.02 -2.37
N THR A 27 7.62 6.06 -2.77
CA THR A 27 6.48 6.57 -2.00
C THR A 27 5.27 5.70 -2.30
N VAL A 28 4.65 5.13 -1.25
CA VAL A 28 3.55 4.17 -1.39
C VAL A 28 2.33 4.66 -0.60
N LEU A 29 1.18 4.72 -1.29
CA LEU A 29 -0.14 4.90 -0.67
C LEU A 29 -0.83 3.56 -0.54
N LEU A 30 -1.47 3.34 0.60
CA LEU A 30 -2.26 2.14 0.85
C LEU A 30 -3.75 2.45 0.82
N ALA A 31 -4.48 1.63 0.07
CA ALA A 31 -5.93 1.68 -0.05
C ALA A 31 -6.51 0.27 0.05
N THR A 32 -7.72 0.15 0.59
CA THR A 32 -8.44 -1.13 0.62
C THR A 32 -9.94 -0.91 0.46
N HIS A 33 -10.58 -1.85 -0.23
CA HIS A 33 -12.03 -2.00 -0.25
C HIS A 33 -12.35 -3.36 0.38
N SER A 34 -13.10 -3.38 1.48
CA SER A 34 -13.43 -4.63 2.18
C SER A 34 -14.84 -4.58 2.78
N GLY A 35 -15.39 -5.74 3.14
CA GLY A 35 -16.66 -5.78 3.88
C GLY A 35 -16.57 -5.22 5.31
N GLY A 36 -15.36 -5.11 5.86
CA GLY A 36 -15.10 -4.67 7.23
C GLY A 36 -14.20 -3.42 7.32
N GLY A 37 -13.50 -3.27 8.45
CA GLY A 37 -12.66 -2.10 8.73
C GLY A 37 -11.32 -2.07 7.98
N GLY A 38 -10.86 -3.17 7.38
CA GLY A 38 -9.61 -3.21 6.58
C GLY A 38 -8.30 -2.88 7.32
N THR A 39 -8.34 -2.54 8.61
CA THR A 39 -7.21 -2.02 9.39
C THR A 39 -6.05 -3.01 9.49
N HIS A 40 -6.33 -4.27 9.83
CA HIS A 40 -5.29 -5.30 9.89
C HIS A 40 -4.62 -5.55 8.54
N CYS A 41 -5.37 -5.47 7.44
CA CYS A 41 -4.82 -5.58 6.09
C CYS A 41 -3.88 -4.40 5.78
N LEU A 42 -4.32 -3.17 6.05
CA LEU A 42 -3.53 -1.96 5.87
C LEU A 42 -2.26 -1.96 6.73
N MET A 43 -2.35 -2.39 8.00
CA MET A 43 -1.19 -2.51 8.89
C MET A 43 -0.19 -3.53 8.36
N ALA A 44 -0.65 -4.72 7.95
CA ALA A 44 0.22 -5.71 7.34
C ALA A 44 0.91 -5.17 6.06
N MET A 45 0.22 -4.37 5.24
CA MET A 45 0.81 -3.76 4.03
C MET A 45 1.87 -2.74 4.41
N ARG A 46 1.56 -1.90 5.39
CA ARG A 46 2.52 -0.92 5.89
C ARG A 46 3.79 -1.59 6.41
N HIS A 47 3.67 -2.64 7.22
CA HIS A 47 4.83 -3.37 7.71
C HIS A 47 5.65 -3.98 6.57
N GLN A 48 5.00 -4.61 5.58
CA GLN A 48 5.69 -5.21 4.44
C GLN A 48 6.44 -4.16 3.61
N PHE A 49 5.79 -3.08 3.20
CA PHE A 49 6.41 -2.04 2.37
C PHE A 49 7.50 -1.27 3.14
N ALA A 50 7.31 -1.01 4.43
CA ALA A 50 8.35 -0.41 5.27
C ALA A 50 9.58 -1.33 5.37
N HIS A 51 9.38 -2.64 5.57
CA HIS A 51 10.48 -3.62 5.59
C HIS A 51 11.22 -3.73 4.26
N LEU A 52 10.53 -3.47 3.14
CA LEU A 52 11.12 -3.41 1.81
C LEU A 52 11.80 -2.07 1.49
N GLY A 53 11.75 -1.08 2.39
CA GLY A 53 12.42 0.22 2.24
C GLY A 53 11.58 1.30 1.58
N SER A 54 10.27 1.10 1.42
CA SER A 54 9.36 2.12 0.87
C SER A 54 8.97 3.16 1.92
N ASN A 55 8.76 4.39 1.47
CA ASN A 55 8.17 5.46 2.28
C ASN A 55 6.63 5.36 2.21
N VAL A 56 6.04 4.71 3.21
CA VAL A 56 4.59 4.49 3.26
C VAL A 56 3.89 5.72 3.84
N ILE A 57 2.97 6.30 3.08
CA ILE A 57 2.16 7.44 3.54
C ILE A 57 1.34 7.03 4.77
N GLY A 58 1.32 7.88 5.80
CA GLY A 58 0.60 7.62 7.05
C GLY A 58 -0.92 7.53 6.86
N ARG A 59 -1.49 8.42 6.04
CA ARG A 59 -2.92 8.40 5.69
C ARG A 59 -3.21 7.28 4.69
N THR A 60 -4.29 6.54 4.91
CA THR A 60 -4.72 5.42 4.04
C THR A 60 -6.17 5.58 3.63
N MET A 61 -6.57 4.96 2.52
CA MET A 61 -7.97 4.86 2.13
C MET A 61 -8.56 3.52 2.58
N ASN A 62 -9.72 3.58 3.22
CA ASN A 62 -10.51 2.40 3.55
C ASN A 62 -11.95 2.64 3.12
N VAL A 63 -12.43 1.80 2.20
CA VAL A 63 -13.79 1.84 1.67
C VAL A 63 -14.51 0.57 2.08
N ASN A 64 -15.74 0.72 2.54
CA ASN A 64 -16.64 -0.39 2.84
C ASN A 64 -18.10 0.09 2.72
N LYS A 65 -19.06 -0.79 3.01
CA LYS A 65 -20.50 -0.46 2.92
C LYS A 65 -20.91 0.73 3.79
N SER A 66 -20.29 0.90 4.97
CA SER A 66 -20.57 1.99 5.91
C SER A 66 -19.70 3.24 5.69
N LYS A 67 -18.63 3.12 4.91
CA LYS A 67 -17.67 4.18 4.60
C LYS A 67 -17.44 4.20 3.08
N PRO A 68 -18.33 4.85 2.31
CA PRO A 68 -18.24 4.88 0.86
C PRO A 68 -17.03 5.67 0.37
N PHE A 69 -16.72 5.50 -0.91
CA PHE A 69 -15.65 6.22 -1.58
C PHE A 69 -15.89 7.73 -1.58
N SER A 70 -14.81 8.51 -1.43
CA SER A 70 -14.82 9.97 -1.45
C SER A 70 -13.74 10.45 -2.42
N GLN A 71 -14.16 11.09 -3.51
CA GLN A 71 -13.26 11.63 -4.53
C GLN A 71 -12.30 12.66 -3.93
N THR A 72 -12.81 13.58 -3.12
CA THR A 72 -12.00 14.60 -2.43
C THR A 72 -10.92 14.00 -1.53
N THR A 73 -11.23 12.88 -0.85
CA THR A 73 -10.23 12.16 -0.05
C THR A 73 -9.18 11.49 -0.94
N MET A 74 -9.59 10.95 -2.10
CA MET A 74 -8.65 10.36 -3.05
C MET A 74 -7.71 11.40 -3.64
N ASP A 75 -8.23 12.57 -4.01
CA ASP A 75 -7.44 13.66 -4.56
C ASP A 75 -6.35 14.13 -3.57
N ASP A 76 -6.69 14.32 -2.29
CA ASP A 76 -5.70 14.62 -1.23
C ASP A 76 -4.63 13.52 -1.10
N LEU A 77 -5.03 12.25 -1.15
CA LEU A 77 -4.09 11.14 -1.04
C LEU A 77 -3.15 11.04 -2.25
N ILE A 78 -3.68 11.24 -3.46
CA ILE A 78 -2.89 11.24 -4.69
C ILE A 78 -1.90 12.40 -4.68
N GLN A 79 -2.32 13.61 -4.26
CA GLN A 79 -1.42 14.75 -4.12
C GLN A 79 -0.24 14.43 -3.17
N ARG A 80 -0.47 13.66 -2.10
CA ARG A 80 0.63 13.24 -1.19
C ARG A 80 1.57 12.20 -1.80
N VAL A 81 1.14 11.45 -2.82
CA VAL A 81 1.98 10.46 -3.54
C VAL A 81 2.77 11.12 -4.66
N ILE A 82 2.10 11.91 -5.49
CA ILE A 82 2.63 12.46 -6.74
C ILE A 82 3.23 13.85 -6.55
N GLY A 83 2.65 14.67 -5.68
CA GLY A 83 3.03 16.07 -5.47
C GLY A 83 4.29 16.26 -4.61
N ARG A 84 5.25 15.35 -4.73
CA ARG A 84 6.62 15.52 -4.22
C ARG A 84 7.53 16.02 -5.33
#